data_AF-A0A9P4TYN6-F1
#
_entry.id   AF-A0A9P4TYN6-F1
#
_cell.length_a   1.000
_cell.length_b   1.000
_cell.length_c   1.000
_cell.angle_alpha   90.00
_cell.angle_beta   90.00
_cell.angle_gamma   90.00
#
_symmetry.space_group_name_H-M   'P 1'
#
loop_
_entity.id
_entity.type
_entity.pdbx_description
1 polymer ?
#
loop_
_entity_poly.entity_id
_entity_poly.type
_entity_poly.pdbx_seq_one_letter_code
_entity_poly.pdbx_strand_id
1 'polypeptide(L)'
;MVTKATGPVPASSIPLRQLSALPLIALLYTSTTPFTPFYWLLSIEGTYLLDRLFSGALLLSACYFQYQITTQTYPVTVILPTSTSTSIRSGTVHHNGDDVVFFYKPSEYWYWIAGEVLLLSIGQWSGFEYVRRLIAVGTVATLWGIGWVCTPIWIKQTAWNNLKRIWFWIAVEEVMRVGLGAVGNSMKGQESVEE
;
A
#
# COMPACT_ATOMS: atom_id res chain seq x y z
N MET A 1 15.70 -17.32 -20.15
CA MET A 1 16.57 -16.12 -20.19
C MET A 1 17.39 -16.09 -18.91
N VAL A 2 18.72 -16.25 -18.98
CA VAL A 2 19.57 -16.29 -17.77
C VAL A 2 19.87 -14.85 -17.36
N THR A 3 19.11 -14.31 -16.41
CA THR A 3 19.43 -13.02 -15.79
C THR A 3 20.64 -13.21 -14.88
N LYS A 4 21.80 -12.68 -15.31
CA LYS A 4 23.01 -12.61 -14.49
C LYS A 4 22.65 -11.86 -13.20
N ALA A 5 22.74 -12.54 -12.05
CA ALA A 5 22.51 -11.92 -10.76
C ALA A 5 23.54 -10.79 -10.57
N THR A 6 23.09 -9.54 -10.66
CA THR A 6 23.90 -8.40 -10.27
C THR A 6 24.17 -8.53 -8.77
N GLY A 7 25.44 -8.37 -8.37
CA GLY A 7 25.85 -8.43 -6.97
C GLY A 7 25.12 -7.41 -6.10
N PRO A 8 25.20 -7.54 -4.77
CA PRO A 8 24.54 -6.64 -3.84
C PRO A 8 24.96 -5.18 -4.10
N VAL A 9 24.00 -4.27 -3.99
CA VAL A 9 24.25 -2.84 -4.20
C VAL A 9 25.18 -2.28 -3.10
N PRO A 10 26.13 -1.38 -3.41
CA PRO A 10 27.05 -0.83 -2.42
C PRO A 10 26.33 -0.13 -1.28
N ALA A 11 26.74 -0.40 -0.04
CA ALA A 11 26.13 0.16 1.17
C ALA A 11 26.17 1.70 1.23
N SER A 12 27.13 2.33 0.56
CA SER A 12 27.26 3.78 0.46
C SER A 12 26.09 4.48 -0.25
N SER A 13 25.33 3.75 -1.07
CA SER A 13 24.19 4.29 -1.81
C SER A 13 22.87 4.24 -1.05
N ILE A 14 22.78 3.45 0.03
CA ILE A 14 21.57 3.28 0.85
C ILE A 14 21.03 4.61 1.41
N PRO A 15 21.85 5.48 2.06
CA PRO A 15 21.31 6.70 2.66
C PRO A 15 20.75 7.67 1.61
N LEU A 16 21.36 7.72 0.42
CA LEU A 16 20.87 8.54 -0.69
C LEU A 16 19.49 8.05 -1.16
N ARG A 17 19.30 6.72 -1.24
CA ARG A 17 18.02 6.11 -1.63
C ARG A 17 16.95 6.35 -0.56
N GLN A 18 17.30 6.25 0.72
CA GLN A 18 16.38 6.55 1.82
C GLN A 18 15.95 8.01 1.83
N LEU A 19 16.89 8.93 1.58
CA LEU A 19 16.58 10.36 1.53
C LEU A 19 15.66 10.67 0.34
N SER A 20 15.85 10.03 -0.81
CA SER A 20 14.98 10.21 -1.97
C SER A 20 13.56 9.65 -1.79
N ALA A 21 13.35 8.70 -0.86
CA ALA A 21 12.00 8.22 -0.54
C ALA A 21 11.12 9.26 0.17
N LEU A 22 11.69 10.18 0.95
CA LEU A 22 10.90 11.17 1.67
C LEU A 22 10.08 12.10 0.75
N PRO A 23 10.67 12.75 -0.28
CA PRO A 23 9.88 13.55 -1.21
C PRO A 23 8.90 12.70 -2.03
N LEU A 24 9.23 11.44 -2.34
CA LEU A 24 8.31 10.53 -3.03
C LEU A 24 7.07 10.21 -2.18
N ILE A 25 7.28 9.91 -0.90
CA ILE A 25 6.19 9.67 0.06
C ILE A 25 5.31 10.92 0.15
N ALA A 26 5.92 12.11 0.22
CA ALA A 26 5.15 13.36 0.23
C ALA A 26 4.35 13.57 -1.07
N LEU A 27 4.94 13.27 -2.22
CA LEU A 27 4.27 13.34 -3.53
C LEU A 27 3.11 12.34 -3.63
N LEU A 28 3.32 11.10 -3.19
CA LEU A 28 2.30 10.07 -3.14
C LEU A 28 1.15 10.50 -2.22
N TYR A 29 1.47 10.97 -1.02
CA TYR A 29 0.47 11.39 -0.03
C TYR A 29 -0.38 12.57 -0.54
N THR A 30 0.25 13.57 -1.15
CA THR A 30 -0.46 14.74 -1.68
C THR A 30 -1.30 14.42 -2.93
N SER A 31 -0.80 13.59 -3.84
CA SER A 31 -1.54 13.20 -5.05
C SER A 31 -2.72 12.26 -4.79
N THR A 32 -2.65 11.46 -3.73
CA THR A 32 -3.69 10.49 -3.37
C THR A 32 -4.79 11.07 -2.50
N THR A 33 -4.60 12.24 -1.87
CA THR A 33 -5.61 12.83 -0.96
C THR A 33 -6.72 13.57 -1.73
N PRO A 34 -8.02 13.32 -1.45
CA PRO A 34 -8.56 12.31 -0.54
C PRO A 34 -8.49 10.90 -1.14
N PHE A 35 -7.95 9.93 -0.40
CA PHE A 35 -7.80 8.55 -0.87
C PHE A 35 -9.06 7.74 -0.49
N THR A 36 -9.84 7.31 -1.48
CA THR A 36 -11.09 6.54 -1.25
C THR A 36 -11.18 5.37 -2.25
N PRO A 37 -10.26 4.39 -2.15
CA PRO A 37 -10.09 3.34 -3.15
C PRO A 37 -11.33 2.47 -3.35
N PHE A 38 -12.09 2.16 -2.29
CA PHE A 38 -13.24 1.27 -2.38
C PHE A 38 -14.42 1.96 -3.06
N TYR A 39 -14.69 3.22 -2.71
CA TYR A 39 -15.68 4.02 -3.40
C TYR A 39 -15.34 4.20 -4.88
N TRP A 40 -14.09 4.50 -5.21
CA TRP A 40 -13.66 4.66 -6.60
C TRP A 40 -13.81 3.40 -7.45
N LEU A 41 -13.55 2.22 -6.88
CA LEU A 41 -13.57 0.96 -7.61
C LEU A 41 -14.96 0.33 -7.67
N LEU A 42 -15.71 0.36 -6.58
CA LEU A 42 -16.95 -0.42 -6.46
C LEU A 42 -18.20 0.43 -6.68
N SER A 43 -18.16 1.74 -6.37
CA SER A 43 -19.32 2.65 -6.50
C SER A 43 -20.61 2.15 -5.82
N ILE A 44 -20.48 1.46 -4.68
CA ILE A 44 -21.62 0.91 -3.90
C ILE A 44 -21.89 1.79 -2.67
N GLU A 45 -23.16 2.07 -2.38
CA GLU A 45 -23.60 2.71 -1.14
C GLU A 45 -23.23 1.84 0.07
N GLY A 46 -22.11 2.16 0.73
CA GLY A 46 -21.57 1.39 1.86
C GLY A 46 -20.05 1.31 1.86
N THR A 47 -19.40 1.59 0.74
CA THR A 47 -17.93 1.61 0.64
C THR A 47 -17.28 2.70 1.48
N TYR A 48 -18.02 3.74 1.87
CA TYR A 48 -17.52 4.82 2.72
C TYR A 48 -17.02 4.32 4.09
N LEU A 49 -17.66 3.30 4.67
CA LEU A 49 -17.19 2.71 5.93
C LEU A 49 -15.88 1.96 5.73
N LEU A 50 -15.75 1.22 4.63
CA LEU A 50 -14.51 0.54 4.25
C LEU A 50 -13.39 1.54 3.97
N ASP A 51 -13.67 2.60 3.22
CA ASP A 51 -12.70 3.67 2.96
C ASP A 51 -12.25 4.32 4.26
N ARG A 52 -13.14 4.60 5.21
CA ARG A 52 -12.76 5.18 6.50
C ARG A 52 -11.88 4.24 7.34
N LEU A 53 -12.13 2.92 7.30
CA LEU A 53 -11.37 1.95 8.08
C LEU A 53 -10.01 1.60 7.45
N PHE A 54 -9.97 1.44 6.13
CA PHE A 54 -8.83 0.87 5.41
C PHE A 54 -8.00 1.90 4.67
N SER A 55 -8.56 3.02 4.21
CA SER A 55 -7.81 3.98 3.36
C SER A 55 -6.54 4.49 4.05
N GLY A 56 -6.66 4.96 5.30
CA GLY A 56 -5.51 5.45 6.05
C GLY A 56 -4.47 4.37 6.29
N ALA A 57 -4.89 3.15 6.63
CA ALA A 57 -3.99 2.03 6.85
C ALA A 57 -3.27 1.60 5.56
N LEU A 58 -3.98 1.54 4.43
CA LEU A 58 -3.44 1.20 3.11
C LEU A 58 -2.45 2.26 2.62
N LEU A 59 -2.78 3.54 2.76
CA LEU A 59 -1.90 4.62 2.35
C LEU A 59 -0.66 4.69 3.25
N LEU A 60 -0.82 4.59 4.56
CA LEU A 60 0.31 4.60 5.50
C LEU A 60 1.25 3.41 5.29
N SER A 61 0.70 2.22 5.04
CA SER A 61 1.50 1.04 4.72
C SER A 61 2.22 1.17 3.38
N ALA A 62 1.60 1.77 2.35
CA ALA A 62 2.27 2.07 1.10
C ALA A 62 3.45 3.03 1.30
N CYS A 63 3.29 4.10 2.08
CA CYS A 63 4.38 5.02 2.42
C CYS A 63 5.53 4.30 3.17
N TYR A 64 5.19 3.42 4.12
CA TYR A 64 6.19 2.62 4.81
C TYR A 64 6.92 1.65 3.87
N PHE A 65 6.19 0.98 2.98
CA PHE A 65 6.76 0.10 1.97
C PHE A 65 7.68 0.83 1.01
N GLN A 66 7.32 2.04 0.62
CA GLN A 66 8.17 2.89 -0.22
C GLN A 66 9.51 3.16 0.47
N TYR A 67 9.51 3.46 1.77
CA TYR A 67 10.73 3.57 2.56
C TYR A 67 11.50 2.25 2.61
N GLN A 68 10.84 1.12 2.87
CA GLN A 68 11.50 -0.20 2.93
C GLN A 68 12.12 -0.65 1.60
N ILE A 69 11.50 -0.33 0.46
CA ILE A 69 12.05 -0.68 -0.86
C ILE A 69 13.44 -0.02 -1.08
N THR A 70 13.71 1.10 -0.42
CA THR A 70 15.01 1.79 -0.49
C THR A 70 16.12 1.11 0.31
N THR A 71 15.76 0.40 1.38
CA THR A 71 16.70 -0.28 2.27
C THR A 71 17.18 -1.61 1.67
N GLN A 72 16.48 -2.10 0.65
CA GLN A 72 16.77 -3.36 0.01
C GLN A 72 18.06 -3.32 -0.80
N THR A 73 18.99 -4.22 -0.46
CA THR A 73 20.31 -4.38 -1.09
C THR A 73 20.40 -5.60 -2.02
N TYR A 74 19.49 -6.56 -1.88
CA TYR A 74 19.45 -7.80 -2.64
C TYR A 74 18.28 -7.83 -3.62
N PRO A 75 18.43 -8.45 -4.81
CA PRO A 75 17.33 -8.64 -5.74
C PRO A 75 16.20 -9.47 -5.12
N VAL A 76 14.97 -9.04 -5.36
CA VAL A 76 13.76 -9.68 -4.83
C VAL A 76 12.96 -10.23 -5.99
N THR A 77 12.57 -11.50 -5.88
CA THR A 77 11.72 -12.15 -6.88
C THR A 77 10.31 -12.22 -6.33
N VAL A 78 9.37 -11.65 -7.07
CA VAL A 78 7.94 -11.77 -6.78
C VAL A 78 7.42 -12.95 -7.57
N ILE A 79 7.11 -14.03 -6.85
CA ILE A 79 6.54 -15.26 -7.40
C ILE A 79 5.06 -15.24 -7.02
N LEU A 80 4.18 -15.27 -8.01
CA LEU A 80 2.76 -15.49 -7.75
C LEU A 80 2.55 -16.98 -7.48
N PRO A 81 1.77 -17.36 -6.46
CA PRO A 81 1.50 -18.74 -6.14
C PRO A 81 0.54 -19.30 -7.20
N THR A 82 1.10 -19.79 -8.29
CA THR A 82 0.38 -20.59 -9.28
C THR A 82 0.52 -22.06 -8.86
N SER A 83 -0.42 -22.91 -9.27
CA SER A 83 -0.52 -24.31 -8.84
C SER A 83 0.65 -25.22 -9.26
N THR A 84 1.75 -24.65 -9.74
CA THR A 84 2.90 -25.34 -10.31
C THR A 84 4.00 -25.52 -9.27
N SER A 85 4.41 -26.77 -9.06
CA SER A 85 5.38 -27.19 -8.05
C SER A 85 6.73 -26.48 -8.22
N THR A 86 7.08 -25.62 -7.26
CA THR A 86 8.43 -25.05 -7.15
C THR A 86 9.28 -25.92 -6.22
N SER A 87 10.44 -26.38 -6.69
CA SER A 87 11.37 -27.16 -5.88
C SER A 87 12.71 -26.43 -5.75
N ILE A 88 13.17 -26.23 -4.51
CA ILE A 88 14.46 -25.62 -4.21
C ILE A 88 15.45 -26.76 -3.94
N ARG A 89 16.45 -26.95 -4.81
CA ARG A 89 17.50 -27.95 -4.64
C ARG A 89 18.87 -27.27 -4.75
N SER A 90 19.71 -27.46 -3.74
CA SER A 90 21.10 -26.95 -3.72
C SER A 90 21.23 -25.44 -3.96
N GLY A 91 20.39 -24.63 -3.30
CA GLY A 91 20.43 -23.17 -3.40
C GLY A 91 19.99 -22.60 -4.75
N THR A 92 19.57 -23.46 -5.68
CA THR A 92 19.10 -23.09 -7.01
C THR A 92 17.61 -23.38 -7.09
N VAL A 93 16.81 -22.37 -7.42
CA VAL A 93 15.37 -22.51 -7.55
C VAL A 93 15.08 -23.07 -8.95
N HIS A 94 14.66 -24.33 -9.02
CA HIS A 94 14.23 -24.96 -10.27
C HIS A 94 12.71 -24.76 -10.40
N HIS A 95 12.33 -23.85 -11.29
CA HIS A 95 10.95 -23.63 -11.70
C HIS A 95 10.63 -24.54 -12.90
N ASN A 96 9.62 -25.39 -12.78
CA ASN A 96 9.14 -26.24 -13.88
C ASN A 96 7.91 -25.64 -14.59
N GLY A 97 7.74 -24.33 -14.48
CA GLY A 97 6.66 -23.54 -15.08
C GLY A 97 7.09 -22.08 -15.21
N ASP A 98 6.47 -21.37 -16.15
CA ASP A 98 6.76 -19.99 -16.55
C ASP A 98 6.29 -18.96 -15.50
N ASP A 99 6.67 -19.19 -14.24
CA ASP A 99 6.02 -18.66 -13.04
C ASP A 99 6.80 -17.54 -12.34
N VAL A 100 7.60 -16.81 -13.10
CA VAL A 100 8.24 -15.59 -12.58
C VAL A 100 7.53 -14.38 -13.15
N VAL A 101 6.76 -13.71 -12.30
CA VAL A 101 5.97 -12.55 -12.72
C VAL A 101 6.78 -11.26 -12.64
N PHE A 102 7.70 -11.13 -11.68
CA PHE A 102 8.51 -9.90 -11.57
C PHE A 102 9.83 -10.09 -10.81
N PHE A 103 10.92 -9.54 -11.35
CA PHE A 103 12.23 -9.45 -10.71
C PHE A 103 12.56 -7.99 -10.38
N TYR A 104 12.56 -7.65 -9.10
CA TYR A 104 13.03 -6.33 -8.65
C TYR A 104 14.55 -6.34 -8.49
N LYS A 105 15.24 -5.52 -9.29
CA LYS A 105 16.69 -5.29 -9.16
C LYS A 105 16.94 -3.94 -8.51
N PRO A 106 17.63 -3.89 -7.34
CA PRO A 106 17.94 -2.63 -6.67
C PRO A 106 18.80 -1.69 -7.51
N SER A 107 19.57 -2.19 -8.49
CA SER A 107 20.32 -1.38 -9.45
C SER A 107 19.43 -0.52 -10.35
N GLU A 108 18.18 -0.92 -10.57
CA GLU A 108 17.21 -0.22 -11.42
C GLU A 108 16.33 0.75 -10.62
N TYR A 109 16.60 0.93 -9.33
CA TYR A 109 15.81 1.77 -8.42
C TYR A 109 15.49 3.17 -8.97
N TRP A 110 16.48 3.84 -9.57
CA TRP A 110 16.29 5.19 -10.13
C TRP A 110 15.32 5.22 -11.31
N TYR A 111 15.28 4.17 -12.13
CA TYR A 111 14.32 4.06 -13.22
C TYR A 111 12.90 3.89 -12.69
N TRP A 112 12.73 3.08 -11.64
CA TRP A 112 11.43 2.89 -10.98
C TRP A 112 10.92 4.18 -10.35
N ILE A 113 11.78 4.94 -9.65
CA ILE A 113 11.41 6.25 -9.11
C ILE A 113 11.01 7.20 -10.25
N ALA A 114 11.82 7.30 -11.29
CA ALA A 114 11.52 8.21 -12.39
C ALA A 114 10.16 7.89 -13.03
N GLY A 115 9.86 6.59 -13.21
CA GLY A 115 8.57 6.10 -13.67
C GLY A 115 7.43 6.46 -12.71
N GLU A 116 7.61 6.27 -11.41
CA GLU A 116 6.61 6.61 -10.40
C GLU A 116 6.30 8.11 -10.38
N VAL A 117 7.33 8.96 -10.36
CA VAL A 117 7.19 10.43 -10.41
C VAL A 117 6.44 10.85 -11.65
N LEU A 118 6.82 10.31 -12.82
CA LEU A 118 6.17 10.62 -14.09
C LEU A 118 4.70 10.18 -14.07
N LEU A 119 4.40 8.98 -13.57
CA LEU A 119 3.05 8.45 -13.50
C LEU A 119 2.15 9.28 -12.55
N LEU A 120 2.66 9.64 -11.37
CA LEU A 120 1.95 10.53 -10.44
C LEU A 120 1.76 11.94 -11.01
N SER A 121 2.75 12.47 -11.74
CA SER A 121 2.67 13.78 -12.40
C SER A 121 1.61 13.79 -13.50
N ILE A 122 1.55 12.72 -14.31
CA ILE A 122 0.49 12.53 -15.32
C ILE A 122 -0.87 12.50 -14.63
N GLY A 123 -1.01 11.76 -13.53
CA GLY A 123 -2.27 11.71 -12.77
C GLY A 123 -2.72 13.08 -12.27
N GLN A 124 -1.78 13.92 -11.83
CA GLN A 124 -2.07 15.27 -11.34
C GLN A 124 -2.44 16.25 -12.45
N TRP A 125 -1.79 16.17 -13.61
CA TRP A 125 -2.00 17.12 -14.72
C TRP A 125 -2.97 16.65 -15.80
N SER A 126 -3.43 15.41 -15.74
CA SER A 126 -4.34 14.82 -16.74
C SER A 126 -5.67 15.57 -16.88
N GLY A 127 -6.14 16.24 -15.83
CA GLY A 127 -7.48 16.87 -15.79
C GLY A 127 -8.64 15.87 -15.70
N PHE A 128 -8.42 14.59 -16.02
CA PHE A 128 -9.39 13.52 -15.84
C PHE A 128 -9.29 12.91 -14.45
N GLU A 129 -10.37 13.01 -13.68
CA GLU A 129 -10.40 12.48 -12.32
C GLU A 129 -10.26 10.95 -12.28
N TYR A 130 -10.85 10.24 -13.26
CA TYR A 130 -10.72 8.79 -13.38
C TYR A 130 -9.27 8.33 -13.51
N VAL A 131 -8.48 9.04 -14.32
CA VAL A 131 -7.05 8.72 -14.53
C VAL A 131 -6.27 8.92 -13.23
N ARG A 132 -6.51 10.03 -12.52
CA ARG A 132 -5.90 10.29 -11.20
C ARG A 132 -6.21 9.17 -10.20
N ARG A 133 -7.49 8.76 -10.12
CA ARG A 133 -7.96 7.69 -9.21
C ARG A 133 -7.31 6.34 -9.54
N LEU A 134 -7.27 5.98 -10.83
CA LEU A 134 -6.68 4.72 -11.29
C LEU A 134 -5.17 4.67 -11.05
N ILE A 135 -4.48 5.78 -11.31
CA ILE A 135 -3.06 5.94 -11.01
C ILE A 135 -2.79 5.83 -9.51
N ALA A 136 -3.55 6.54 -8.68
CA ALA A 136 -3.42 6.50 -7.22
C ALA A 136 -3.57 5.06 -6.68
N VAL A 137 -4.64 4.38 -7.07
CA VAL A 137 -4.90 2.99 -6.65
C VAL A 137 -3.83 2.05 -7.19
N GLY A 138 -3.45 2.19 -8.46
CA GLY A 138 -2.42 1.36 -9.10
C GLY A 138 -1.05 1.50 -8.44
N THR A 139 -0.63 2.72 -8.13
CA THR A 139 0.65 2.99 -7.43
C THR A 139 0.64 2.39 -6.03
N VAL A 140 -0.43 2.63 -5.27
CA VAL A 140 -0.58 2.07 -3.91
C VAL A 140 -0.58 0.54 -3.94
N ALA A 141 -1.31 -0.08 -4.88
CA ALA A 141 -1.36 -1.53 -5.05
C ALA A 141 0.01 -2.11 -5.44
N THR A 142 0.75 -1.43 -6.32
CA THR A 142 2.09 -1.84 -6.75
C THR A 142 3.09 -1.76 -5.60
N LEU A 143 3.08 -0.67 -4.84
CA LEU A 143 3.90 -0.52 -3.63
C LEU A 143 3.56 -1.59 -2.59
N TRP A 144 2.28 -1.94 -2.44
CA TRP A 144 1.85 -3.04 -1.60
C TRP A 144 2.41 -4.39 -2.07
N GLY A 145 2.28 -4.71 -3.35
CA GLY A 145 2.78 -5.97 -3.91
C GLY A 145 4.29 -6.12 -3.73
N ILE A 146 5.06 -5.11 -4.12
CA ILE A 146 6.53 -5.14 -4.03
C ILE A 146 6.98 -5.05 -2.58
N GLY A 147 6.46 -4.09 -1.83
CA GLY A 147 6.81 -3.83 -0.44
C GLY A 147 6.50 -4.99 0.48
N TRP A 148 5.37 -5.67 0.25
CA TRP A 148 5.03 -6.88 1.00
C TRP A 148 6.10 -7.94 0.81
N VAL A 149 6.57 -8.21 -0.42
CA VAL A 149 7.60 -9.23 -0.65
C VAL A 149 8.96 -8.82 -0.04
N CYS A 150 9.31 -7.53 -0.11
CA CYS A 150 10.54 -7.01 0.49
C CYS A 150 10.55 -7.06 2.02
N THR A 151 9.38 -7.01 2.67
CA THR A 151 9.29 -6.90 4.14
C THR A 151 9.46 -8.27 4.83
N PRO A 152 10.32 -8.38 5.86
CA PRO A 152 10.51 -9.63 6.59
C PRO A 152 9.27 -10.02 7.42
N ILE A 153 9.10 -11.33 7.67
CA ILE A 153 7.89 -11.90 8.27
C ILE A 153 7.58 -11.35 9.68
N TRP A 154 8.62 -11.09 10.48
CA TRP A 154 8.45 -10.59 11.85
C TRP A 154 7.85 -9.18 11.87
N ILE A 155 8.24 -8.31 10.93
CA ILE A 155 7.66 -6.97 10.78
C ILE A 155 6.19 -7.09 10.39
N LYS A 156 5.85 -8.00 9.46
CA LYS A 156 4.46 -8.23 9.04
C LYS A 156 3.57 -8.67 10.20
N GLN A 157 4.07 -9.58 11.04
CA GLN A 157 3.34 -10.03 12.23
C GLN A 157 3.12 -8.90 13.23
N THR A 158 4.15 -8.09 13.48
CA THR A 158 4.04 -6.90 14.35
C THR A 158 3.06 -5.88 13.80
N ALA A 159 3.12 -5.57 12.50
CA ALA A 159 2.20 -4.67 11.83
C ALA A 159 0.75 -5.18 11.90
N TRP A 160 0.54 -6.48 11.69
CA TRP A 160 -0.78 -7.11 11.80
C TRP A 160 -1.35 -7.00 13.22
N ASN A 161 -0.53 -7.21 14.25
CA ASN A 161 -0.96 -7.06 15.64
C ASN A 161 -1.33 -5.60 15.97
N ASN A 162 -0.55 -4.64 15.49
CA ASN A 162 -0.86 -3.22 15.66
C ASN A 162 -2.13 -2.81 14.90
N LEU A 163 -2.31 -3.32 13.67
CA LEU A 163 -3.48 -3.03 12.85
C LEU A 163 -4.77 -3.52 13.51
N LYS A 164 -4.77 -4.73 14.07
CA LYS A 164 -5.90 -5.24 14.87
C LYS A 164 -6.24 -4.32 16.04
N ARG A 165 -5.22 -3.82 16.74
CA ARG A 165 -5.41 -2.90 17.87
C ARG A 165 -6.03 -1.57 17.40
N ILE A 166 -5.56 -1.02 16.29
CA ILE A 166 -6.11 0.22 15.71
C ILE A 166 -7.56 0.00 15.28
N TRP A 167 -7.84 -1.08 14.54
CA TRP A 167 -9.21 -1.39 14.14
C TRP A 167 -10.15 -1.64 15.31
N PHE A 168 -9.67 -2.28 16.38
CA PHE A 168 -10.44 -2.43 17.61
C PHE A 168 -10.83 -1.06 18.18
N TRP A 169 -9.89 -0.11 18.27
CA TRP A 169 -10.18 1.24 18.74
C TRP A 169 -11.15 2.00 17.83
N ILE A 170 -10.98 1.92 16.51
CA ILE A 170 -11.90 2.56 15.55
C ILE A 170 -13.30 1.97 15.66
N ALA A 171 -13.43 0.64 15.80
CA ALA A 171 -14.71 -0.01 15.97
C ALA A 171 -15.40 0.42 17.28
N VAL A 172 -14.65 0.51 18.38
CA VAL A 172 -15.16 1.00 19.67
C VAL A 172 -15.63 2.45 19.56
N GLU A 173 -14.83 3.33 18.94
CA GLU A 173 -15.19 4.73 18.73
C GLU A 173 -16.47 4.87 17.91
N GLU A 174 -16.63 4.09 16.85
CA GLU A 174 -17.82 4.14 16.01
C GLU A 174 -19.07 3.61 16.73
N VAL A 175 -18.94 2.54 17.52
CA VAL A 175 -20.04 2.04 18.39
C VAL A 175 -20.43 3.10 19.43
N MET A 176 -19.46 3.75 20.07
CA MET A 176 -19.74 4.84 21.01
C MET A 176 -20.41 6.03 20.31
N ARG A 177 -19.96 6.39 19.11
CA ARG A 177 -20.53 7.49 18.32
C ARG A 177 -21.99 7.22 17.92
N VAL A 178 -22.30 6.00 17.48
CA VAL A 178 -23.67 5.59 17.13
C VAL A 178 -24.54 5.47 18.40
N GLY A 179 -24.00 4.90 19.47
CA GLY A 179 -24.70 4.74 20.75
C GLY A 179 -25.02 6.07 21.45
N LEU A 180 -24.07 7.00 21.51
CA LEU A 180 -24.27 8.33 22.11
C LEU A 180 -25.08 9.27 21.20
N GLY A 181 -24.96 9.15 19.87
CA GLY A 181 -25.78 9.90 18.92
C GLY A 181 -27.27 9.55 18.98
N ALA A 182 -27.60 8.30 19.29
CA ALA A 182 -28.98 7.86 19.48
C ALA A 182 -29.61 8.42 20.77
N VAL A 183 -28.84 8.52 21.86
CA VAL A 183 -29.31 9.08 23.14
C VAL A 183 -29.61 10.57 23.05
N GLY A 184 -28.77 11.33 22.32
CA GLY A 184 -28.98 12.79 22.13
C GLY A 184 -30.22 13.14 21.30
N ASN A 185 -30.57 12.32 20.29
CA ASN A 185 -31.78 12.53 19.50
C ASN A 185 -33.06 12.08 20.22
N SER A 186 -32.97 11.11 21.13
CA SER A 186 -34.13 10.66 21.91
C SER A 186 -34.60 11.69 22.94
N MET A 187 -33.70 12.55 23.45
CA MET A 187 -34.07 13.64 24.37
C MET A 187 -34.71 14.83 23.67
N LYS A 188 -34.29 15.17 22.43
CA LYS A 188 -34.95 16.23 21.64
C LYS A 188 -36.34 15.83 21.11
N GLY A 189 -36.62 14.54 20.98
CA GLY A 189 -37.93 14.03 20.58
C GLY A 189 -39.01 14.14 21.66
N GLN A 190 -38.64 14.35 22.94
CA GLN A 190 -39.61 14.54 24.03
C GLN A 190 -40.02 16.00 24.25
N GLU A 191 -39.16 16.97 23.91
CA GLU A 191 -39.49 18.41 24.03
C GLU A 191 -40.52 18.90 22.99
N SER A 192 -40.73 18.16 21.90
CA SER A 192 -41.64 18.56 20.80
C SER A 192 -43.04 17.95 20.90
N VAL A 193 -43.35 17.23 22.00
CA VAL A 193 -44.68 16.62 22.24
C VAL A 193 -45.45 17.36 23.35
N GLU A 194 -44.85 18.37 23.97
CA GLU A 194 -45.47 19.18 25.05
C GLU A 194 -45.93 20.59 24.63
N GLU A 195 -45.90 20.93 23.33
CA GLU A 195 -46.57 22.13 22.77
C GLU A 195 -47.81 21.76 21.95
#